data_AF-A0A6A8DEP3-F1
#
_entry.id   AF-A0A6A8DEP3-F1
#
_cell.length_a   1.000
_cell.length_b   1.000
_cell.length_c   1.000
_cell.angle_alpha   90.00
_cell.angle_beta   90.00
_cell.angle_gamma   90.00
#
_symmetry.space_group_name_H-M   'P 1'
#
loop_
_entity.id
_entity.type
_entity.pdbx_description
1 polymer ?
#
loop_
_entity_poly.entity_id
_entity_poly.type
_entity_poly.pdbx_seq_one_letter_code
_entity_poly.pdbx_strand_id
1 'polypeptide(L)'
;MEQIVSFFIENKFLGVVAAVILIAVAIAIVKSLVKIAVVVTVIAIVMVIFFDFEPQEVIDKGSDLANSGKGLFEENLKPVFFLNNLTQEEFFIKEENGDTIIEIESLGVRYNLNELMNQLSSSEQEELESIVKNEIENNKER
;
A
#
# COMPACT_ATOMS: atom_id res chain seq x y z
N MET A 1 -6.78 15.49 -13.63
CA MET A 1 -5.54 16.15 -13.14
C MET A 1 -5.29 17.52 -13.77
N GLU A 2 -5.47 17.68 -15.08
CA GLU A 2 -5.13 18.93 -15.79
C GLU A 2 -5.87 20.19 -15.32
N GLN A 3 -7.15 20.10 -14.94
CA GLN A 3 -7.92 21.25 -14.41
C GLN A 3 -7.50 21.70 -13.01
N ILE A 4 -7.03 20.77 -12.18
CA ILE A 4 -6.53 21.09 -10.84
C ILE A 4 -5.17 21.79 -11.00
N VAL A 5 -4.32 21.24 -11.86
CA VAL A 5 -2.99 21.80 -12.15
C VAL A 5 -3.11 23.20 -12.78
N SER A 6 -4.03 23.43 -13.72
CA SER A 6 -4.24 24.77 -14.30
C SER A 6 -4.75 25.80 -13.27
N PHE A 7 -5.64 25.39 -12.37
CA PHE A 7 -6.17 26.26 -11.30
C PHE A 7 -5.10 26.66 -10.27
N PHE A 8 -4.17 25.74 -9.95
CA PHE A 8 -3.03 26.00 -9.08
C PHE A 8 -1.94 26.84 -9.73
N ILE A 9 -1.76 26.75 -11.06
CA ILE A 9 -0.79 27.57 -11.81
C ILE A 9 -1.30 29.01 -11.97
N GLU A 10 -2.59 29.22 -12.22
CA GLU A 10 -3.19 30.56 -12.30
C GLU A 10 -3.18 31.26 -10.93
N ASN A 11 -3.46 30.53 -9.85
CA ASN A 11 -3.44 31.08 -8.49
C ASN A 11 -2.14 30.70 -7.75
N LYS A 12 -1.05 31.40 -8.08
CA LYS A 12 0.28 31.22 -7.44
C LYS A 12 0.23 31.19 -5.91
N PHE A 13 -0.69 31.95 -5.31
CA PHE A 13 -0.90 31.96 -3.86
C PHE A 13 -1.42 30.61 -3.34
N LEU A 14 -2.36 29.98 -4.04
CA LEU A 14 -2.92 28.68 -3.66
C LEU A 14 -1.87 27.56 -3.73
N GLY A 15 -1.00 27.59 -4.75
CA GLY A 15 0.11 26.65 -4.90
C GLY A 15 1.12 26.73 -3.75
N VAL A 16 1.46 27.95 -3.32
CA VAL A 16 2.34 28.16 -2.15
C VAL A 16 1.66 27.67 -0.86
N VAL A 17 0.38 27.94 -0.67
CA VAL A 17 -0.37 27.46 0.52
C VAL A 17 -0.40 25.92 0.56
N ALA A 18 -0.69 25.26 -0.57
CA ALA A 18 -0.69 23.81 -0.64
C ALA A 18 0.70 23.20 -0.33
N ALA A 19 1.78 23.81 -0.84
CA ALA A 19 3.13 23.37 -0.54
C ALA A 19 3.48 23.51 0.96
N VAL A 20 3.08 24.62 1.59
CA VAL A 20 3.26 24.83 3.04
C VAL A 20 2.48 23.80 3.86
N ILE A 21 1.24 23.48 3.45
CA ILE A 21 0.44 22.44 4.10
C ILE A 21 1.12 21.08 3.99
N LEU A 22 1.61 20.70 2.81
CA LEU A 22 2.32 19.44 2.62
C LEU A 22 3.57 19.34 3.50
N ILE A 23 4.36 20.42 3.60
CA ILE A 23 5.52 20.48 4.48
C ILE A 23 5.11 20.36 5.94
N ALA A 24 4.05 21.05 6.36
CA ALA A 24 3.54 20.97 7.74
C ALA A 24 3.07 19.55 8.09
N VAL A 25 2.38 18.86 7.16
CA VAL A 25 1.97 17.46 7.32
C VAL A 25 3.19 16.55 7.43
N ALA A 26 4.19 16.69 6.56
CA ALA A 26 5.42 15.90 6.62
C ALA A 26 6.14 16.08 7.98
N ILE A 27 6.26 17.32 8.46
CA ILE A 27 6.85 17.62 9.77
C ILE A 27 6.03 17.00 10.91
N ALA A 28 4.69 17.07 10.82
CA ALA A 28 3.82 16.47 11.82
C ALA A 28 3.99 14.95 11.90
N ILE A 29 4.10 14.28 10.74
CA ILE A 29 4.36 12.84 10.66
C ILE A 29 5.71 12.51 11.32
N VAL A 30 6.79 13.20 10.95
CA VAL A 30 8.12 12.97 11.55
C VAL A 30 8.08 13.18 13.06
N LYS A 31 7.44 14.26 13.53
CA LYS A 31 7.33 14.53 14.97
C LYS A 31 6.54 13.45 15.70
N SER A 32 5.51 12.89 15.07
CA SER A 32 4.74 11.76 15.60
C SER A 32 5.60 10.49 15.69
N LEU A 33 6.35 10.17 14.64
CA LEU A 33 7.26 9.03 14.62
C LEU A 33 8.32 9.11 15.73
N VAL A 34 8.88 10.30 15.97
CA VAL A 34 9.83 10.51 17.07
C VAL A 34 9.18 10.21 18.44
N LYS A 35 7.94 10.63 18.66
CA LYS A 35 7.23 10.32 19.92
C LYS A 35 7.05 8.82 20.10
N ILE A 36 6.65 8.10 19.04
CA ILE A 36 6.48 6.65 19.07
C ILE A 36 7.82 5.98 19.37
N ALA A 37 8.90 6.40 18.70
CA ALA A 37 10.23 5.86 18.92
C ALA A 37 10.70 6.05 20.38
N VAL A 38 10.41 7.21 21.00
CA VAL A 38 10.72 7.45 22.42
C VAL A 38 9.95 6.48 23.32
N VAL A 39 8.64 6.29 23.09
CA VAL A 39 7.84 5.34 23.87
C VAL A 39 8.38 3.92 23.73
N VAL A 40 8.68 3.48 22.52
CA VAL A 40 9.28 2.16 22.25
C VAL A 40 10.63 2.00 22.96
N THR A 41 11.45 3.05 22.96
CA THR A 41 12.76 3.05 23.64
C THR A 41 12.60 2.89 25.15
N VAL A 42 11.63 3.60 25.75
CA VAL A 42 11.34 3.46 27.18
C VAL A 42 10.88 2.04 27.51
N ILE A 43 10.00 1.45 26.70
CA ILE A 43 9.54 0.07 26.87
C ILE A 43 10.73 -0.91 26.77
N ALA A 44 11.61 -0.73 25.79
CA ALA A 44 12.79 -1.57 25.62
C ALA A 44 13.73 -1.49 26.85
N ILE A 45 13.97 -0.29 27.38
CA ILE A 45 14.77 -0.10 28.61
C ILE A 45 14.10 -0.81 29.80
N VAL A 46 12.77 -0.70 29.94
CA VAL A 46 12.03 -1.38 31.01
C VAL A 46 12.15 -2.89 30.88
N MET A 47 12.05 -3.43 29.67
CA MET A 47 12.22 -4.87 29.41
C MET A 47 13.60 -5.39 29.82
N VAL A 48 14.67 -4.66 29.49
CA VAL A 48 16.02 -5.08 29.87
C VAL A 48 16.24 -4.97 31.38
N ILE A 49 15.79 -3.89 32.03
CA ILE A 49 16.11 -3.63 33.44
C ILE A 49 15.21 -4.40 34.41
N PHE A 50 13.90 -4.48 34.14
CA PHE A 50 12.94 -5.07 35.08
C PHE A 50 12.61 -6.53 34.77
N PHE A 51 12.74 -6.96 33.52
CA PHE A 51 12.41 -8.32 33.09
C PHE A 51 13.66 -9.17 32.77
N ASP A 52 14.85 -8.60 32.96
CA ASP A 52 16.15 -9.28 32.75
C ASP A 52 16.30 -9.88 31.33
N PHE A 53 15.62 -9.28 30.35
CA PHE A 53 15.78 -9.67 28.95
C PHE A 53 17.11 -9.18 28.41
N GLU A 54 17.78 -10.05 27.64
CA GLU A 54 18.98 -9.63 26.92
C GLU A 54 18.61 -8.57 25.86
N PRO A 55 19.45 -7.54 25.64
CA PRO A 55 19.18 -6.52 24.64
C PRO A 55 18.92 -7.08 23.24
N GLN A 56 19.61 -8.18 22.89
CA GLN A 56 19.44 -8.85 21.61
C GLN A 56 18.04 -9.48 21.50
N GLU A 57 17.54 -10.09 22.58
CA GLU A 57 16.22 -10.70 22.61
C GLU A 57 15.10 -9.66 22.38
N VAL A 58 15.25 -8.45 22.92
CA VAL A 58 14.28 -7.35 22.70
C VAL A 58 14.27 -6.89 21.23
N ILE A 59 15.45 -6.82 20.61
CA ILE A 59 15.59 -6.47 19.18
C ILE A 59 14.95 -7.54 18.30
N ASP A 60 15.24 -8.81 18.59
CA ASP A 60 14.75 -9.95 17.80
C ASP A 60 13.22 -10.04 17.88
N LYS A 61 12.63 -9.94 19.07
CA LYS A 61 11.16 -9.89 19.24
C LYS A 61 10.53 -8.69 18.52
N GLY A 62 11.19 -7.54 18.51
CA GLY A 62 10.75 -6.36 17.76
C GLY A 62 10.76 -6.59 16.25
N SER A 63 11.83 -7.22 15.75
CA SER A 63 11.98 -7.61 14.34
C SER A 63 10.90 -8.61 13.93
N ASP A 64 10.66 -9.65 14.73
CA ASP A 64 9.64 -10.66 14.48
C ASP A 64 8.24 -10.05 14.42
N LEU A 65 7.94 -9.11 15.31
CA LEU A 65 6.66 -8.40 15.31
C LEU A 65 6.50 -7.53 14.06
N ALA A 66 7.55 -6.82 13.64
CA ALA A 66 7.53 -6.01 12.42
C ALA A 66 7.35 -6.87 11.16
N ASN A 67 8.06 -8.01 11.08
CA ASN A 67 7.96 -8.95 9.98
C ASN A 67 6.59 -9.63 9.94
N SER A 68 6.01 -9.98 11.10
CA SER A 68 4.66 -10.52 11.20
C SER A 68 3.62 -9.50 10.75
N GLY A 69 3.76 -8.24 11.16
CA GLY A 69 2.89 -7.15 10.69
C GLY A 69 2.99 -6.91 9.19
N LYS A 70 4.21 -7.03 8.63
CA LYS A 70 4.43 -6.99 7.19
C LYS A 70 3.74 -8.15 6.48
N GLY A 71 3.85 -9.37 7.01
CA GLY A 71 3.17 -10.55 6.49
C GLY A 71 1.64 -10.37 6.46
N LEU A 72 1.06 -9.87 7.56
CA LEU A 72 -0.37 -9.58 7.62
C LEU A 72 -0.80 -8.51 6.60
N PHE A 73 0.02 -7.48 6.41
CA PHE A 73 -0.23 -6.48 5.38
C PHE A 73 -0.16 -7.08 3.98
N GLU A 74 0.87 -7.88 3.68
CA GLU A 74 1.07 -8.51 2.38
C GLU A 74 -0.03 -9.52 2.04
N GLU A 75 -0.52 -10.25 3.03
CA GLU A 75 -1.53 -11.29 2.86
C GLU A 75 -2.96 -10.74 2.85
N ASN A 76 -3.27 -9.71 3.66
CA ASN A 76 -4.67 -9.27 3.83
C ASN A 76 -4.97 -7.92 3.19
N LEU A 77 -4.02 -6.98 3.21
CA LEU A 77 -4.29 -5.60 2.78
C LEU A 77 -3.82 -5.32 1.36
N LYS A 78 -2.72 -5.95 0.96
CA LYS A 78 -2.14 -5.78 -0.37
C LYS A 78 -3.08 -6.28 -1.49
N PRO A 79 -3.76 -7.44 -1.37
CA PRO A 79 -4.69 -7.91 -2.41
C PRO A 79 -5.91 -7.00 -2.55
N VAL A 80 -6.48 -6.54 -1.43
CA VAL A 80 -7.62 -5.61 -1.41
C VAL A 80 -7.23 -4.25 -1.99
N PHE A 81 -6.03 -3.77 -1.66
CA PHE A 81 -5.50 -2.54 -2.26
C PHE A 81 -5.36 -2.71 -3.78
N PHE A 82 -4.85 -3.85 -4.26
CA PHE A 82 -4.74 -4.12 -5.68
C PHE A 82 -6.11 -4.13 -6.37
N LEU A 83 -7.09 -4.85 -5.83
CA LEU A 83 -8.46 -4.91 -6.36
C LEU A 83 -9.11 -3.52 -6.47
N ASN A 84 -8.95 -2.68 -5.44
CA ASN A 84 -9.46 -1.30 -5.45
C ASN A 84 -8.80 -0.42 -6.50
N ASN A 85 -7.55 -0.68 -6.90
CA ASN A 85 -6.89 0.10 -7.95
C ASN A 85 -7.30 -0.39 -9.34
N LEU A 86 -7.64 -1.67 -9.53
CA LEU A 86 -8.20 -2.17 -10.80
C LEU A 86 -9.53 -1.50 -11.17
N THR A 87 -10.30 -1.03 -10.18
CA THR A 87 -11.56 -0.31 -10.44
C THR A 87 -11.36 1.17 -10.77
N GLN A 88 -10.17 1.73 -10.51
CA GLN A 88 -9.90 3.17 -10.60
C GLN A 88 -8.84 3.54 -11.64
N GLU A 89 -7.96 2.61 -12.00
CA GLU A 89 -6.83 2.82 -12.89
C GLU A 89 -6.86 1.86 -14.08
N GLU A 90 -6.25 2.26 -15.19
CA GLU A 90 -6.09 1.39 -16.36
C GLU A 90 -5.13 0.23 -16.02
N PHE A 91 -5.54 -0.97 -16.38
CA PHE A 91 -4.76 -2.20 -16.17
C PHE A 91 -4.72 -3.03 -17.44
N PHE A 92 -3.69 -3.86 -17.57
CA PHE A 92 -3.48 -4.74 -18.71
C PHE A 92 -3.42 -6.18 -18.26
N ILE A 93 -3.98 -7.06 -19.08
CA ILE A 93 -3.90 -8.51 -18.88
C ILE A 93 -2.88 -9.05 -19.88
N LYS A 94 -1.89 -9.79 -19.40
CA LYS A 94 -0.86 -10.45 -20.21
C LYS A 94 -0.79 -11.92 -19.84
N GLU A 95 -0.63 -12.79 -20.81
CA GLU A 95 -0.22 -14.18 -20.55
C GLU A 95 1.30 -14.26 -20.55
N GLU A 96 1.89 -14.62 -19.42
CA GLU A 96 3.32 -14.88 -19.29
C GLU A 96 3.52 -16.29 -18.74
N ASN A 97 4.27 -17.14 -19.46
CA ASN A 97 4.60 -18.51 -19.04
C ASN A 97 3.41 -19.43 -18.71
N GLY A 98 2.23 -19.18 -19.29
CA GLY A 98 1.01 -19.93 -19.01
C GLY A 98 0.20 -19.41 -17.83
N ASP A 99 0.65 -18.33 -17.20
CA ASP A 99 -0.08 -17.61 -16.15
C ASP A 99 -0.69 -16.32 -16.71
N THR A 100 -1.91 -16.01 -16.26
CA THR A 100 -2.56 -14.71 -16.52
C THR A 100 -2.06 -13.69 -15.51
N ILE A 101 -1.32 -12.70 -15.98
CA ILE A 101 -0.77 -11.61 -15.19
C ILE A 101 -1.59 -10.34 -15.42
N ILE A 102 -2.03 -9.71 -14.33
CA ILE A 102 -2.64 -8.38 -14.34
C ILE A 102 -1.56 -7.36 -13.95
N GLU A 103 -1.33 -6.38 -14.81
CA GLU A 103 -0.37 -5.30 -14.61
C GLU A 103 -1.10 -3.95 -14.54
N ILE A 104 -0.91 -3.22 -13.44
CA ILE A 104 -1.38 -1.83 -13.30
C ILE A 104 -0.18 -0.92 -13.61
N GLU A 105 -0.19 -0.27 -14.78
CA GLU A 105 0.97 0.45 -15.32
C GLU A 105 1.36 1.66 -14.46
N SER A 106 0.37 2.40 -13.96
CA SER A 106 0.52 3.56 -13.05
C SER A 106 1.26 3.24 -11.75
N LEU A 107 1.12 2.02 -11.24
CA LEU A 107 1.72 1.58 -9.99
C LEU A 107 2.97 0.71 -10.21
N GLY A 108 3.21 0.22 -11.43
CA GLY A 108 4.27 -0.75 -11.73
C GLY A 108 4.10 -2.07 -10.98
N VAL A 109 2.86 -2.43 -10.63
CA VAL A 109 2.54 -3.62 -9.83
C VAL A 109 1.98 -4.70 -10.75
N ARG A 110 2.47 -5.93 -10.56
CA ARG A 110 2.07 -7.10 -11.32
C ARG A 110 1.58 -8.19 -10.38
N TYR A 111 0.49 -8.84 -10.76
CA TYR A 111 -0.05 -9.96 -10.00
C TYR A 111 -0.46 -11.10 -10.91
N ASN A 112 -0.23 -12.32 -10.43
CA ASN A 112 -0.82 -13.51 -11.01
C ASN A 112 -2.31 -13.56 -10.61
N LEU A 113 -3.19 -13.70 -11.60
CA LEU A 113 -4.64 -13.77 -11.40
C LEU A 113 -5.04 -14.93 -10.48
N ASN A 114 -4.44 -16.12 -10.66
CA ASN A 114 -4.75 -17.29 -9.84
C ASN A 114 -4.32 -17.08 -8.39
N GLU A 115 -3.19 -16.42 -8.17
CA GLU A 115 -2.69 -16.10 -6.83
C GLU A 115 -3.61 -15.07 -6.13
N LEU A 116 -4.02 -14.02 -6.85
CA LEU A 116 -5.00 -13.04 -6.37
C LEU A 116 -6.32 -13.70 -6.00
N MET A 117 -6.86 -14.54 -6.87
CA MET A 117 -8.12 -15.24 -6.62
C MET A 117 -8.05 -16.08 -5.33
N ASN A 118 -6.92 -16.75 -5.09
CA ASN A 118 -6.74 -17.56 -3.88
C ASN A 118 -6.58 -16.75 -2.58
N GLN A 119 -6.23 -15.45 -2.68
CA GLN A 119 -6.04 -14.55 -1.55
C GLN A 119 -7.28 -13.69 -1.23
N LEU A 120 -8.23 -13.62 -2.17
CA LEU A 120 -9.45 -12.83 -2.05
C LEU A 120 -10.61 -13.66 -1.49
N SER A 121 -11.56 -13.00 -0.81
CA SER A 121 -12.81 -13.62 -0.39
C SER A 121 -13.71 -13.93 -1.58
N SER A 122 -14.69 -14.82 -1.43
CA SER A 122 -15.58 -15.22 -2.54
C SER A 122 -16.33 -14.06 -3.20
N SER A 123 -16.71 -13.02 -2.44
CA SER A 123 -17.32 -11.82 -3.00
C SER A 123 -16.36 -10.97 -3.82
N GLU A 124 -15.10 -10.88 -3.39
CA GLU A 124 -14.05 -10.13 -4.09
C GLU A 124 -13.56 -10.86 -5.34
N GLN A 125 -13.58 -12.20 -5.31
CA GLN A 125 -13.33 -13.05 -6.47
C GLN A 125 -14.38 -12.81 -7.57
N GLU A 126 -15.67 -12.77 -7.22
CA GLU A 126 -16.75 -12.46 -8.17
C GLU A 126 -16.58 -11.05 -8.79
N GLU A 127 -16.16 -10.08 -7.97
CA GLU A 127 -15.86 -8.73 -8.44
C GLU A 127 -14.68 -8.72 -9.42
N LEU A 128 -13.56 -9.36 -9.06
CA LEU A 128 -12.38 -9.46 -9.91
C LEU A 128 -12.68 -10.16 -11.25
N GLU A 129 -13.44 -11.26 -11.23
CA GLU A 129 -13.87 -11.94 -12.45
C GLU A 129 -14.72 -11.04 -13.35
N SER A 130 -15.63 -10.25 -12.76
CA SER A 130 -16.45 -9.32 -13.53
C SER A 130 -15.62 -8.22 -14.20
N ILE A 131 -14.62 -7.68 -13.48
CA ILE A 131 -13.70 -6.65 -13.98
C ILE A 131 -12.84 -7.20 -15.13
N VAL A 132 -12.22 -8.36 -14.92
CA VAL A 132 -11.37 -9.03 -15.92
C VAL A 132 -12.17 -9.40 -17.17
N LYS A 133 -13.39 -9.93 -17.00
CA LYS A 133 -14.25 -10.30 -18.12
C LYS A 133 -14.66 -9.10 -18.96
N ASN A 134 -15.07 -8.01 -18.32
CA ASN A 134 -15.44 -6.76 -19.00
C ASN A 134 -14.25 -6.21 -19.80
N GLU A 135 -13.04 -6.26 -19.26
CA GLU A 135 -11.85 -5.77 -19.95
C GLU A 135 -11.45 -6.66 -21.15
N ILE A 136 -11.58 -7.97 -21.03
CA ILE A 136 -11.37 -8.91 -22.16
C ILE A 136 -12.40 -8.67 -23.27
N GLU A 137 -13.66 -8.40 -22.92
CA GLU A 137 -14.72 -8.09 -23.89
C GLU A 137 -14.44 -6.74 -24.59
N ASN A 138 -14.07 -5.70 -23.84
CA ASN A 138 -13.71 -4.38 -24.40
C ASN A 138 -12.49 -4.45 -25.33
N ASN A 139 -11.50 -5.30 -25.04
CA ASN A 139 -10.33 -5.48 -25.90
C ASN A 139 -10.62 -6.30 -27.18
N LYS A 140 -11.73 -7.06 -27.25
CA LYS A 140 -12.14 -7.75 -28.48
C LYS A 140 -12.88 -6.85 -29.47
N GLU A 141 -13.40 -5.72 -29.02
CA GLU A 141 -14.13 -4.75 -29.86
C GLU A 141 -13.22 -3.64 -30.44
N ARG A 142 -11.93 -3.64 -30.10
CA ARG A 142 -10.89 -2.76 -30.66
C ARG A 142 -10.09 -3.47 -31.75
#